data_AF-A0A8C7H842-F1
#
_entry.id   AF-A0A8C7H842-F1
#
_cell.length_a   1.000
_cell.length_b   1.000
_cell.length_c   1.000
_cell.angle_alpha   90.00
_cell.angle_beta   90.00
_cell.angle_gamma   90.00
#
_symmetry.space_group_name_H-M   'P 1'
#
loop_
_entity.id
_entity.type
_entity.pdbx_description
1 polymer ?
#
loop_
_entity_poly.entity_id
_entity_poly.type
_entity_poly.pdbx_seq_one_letter_code
_entity_poly.pdbx_strand_id
1 'polypeptide(L)'
;MSCFCAPQEEFYCEVLLLDETKLTLTTQQQGIKYWLDPSKTLSEHKDLITTGPPYTLYFGVKFYAEDPCKLKEEITRYQFFLQVKQDVLQGRIPCPLDISAQLAALAIQSELGDYDPYKHVSGYVSEYRFVPDQKEELEDAIETIHKTVTGQVPSEAEANYLGTAKTLDMYGVDLHPVFGENQSEYFLGLTPIGVVVYKNKTQVGKYFWPRITKVHFKETQFELRVVGKDCTETSFFFEAPNKTACKHLWKCCVEHHTFFRMPENDSNTLTRKLSKFGSLGSKHRYSGKTAMQMGRDPSISLPRPDLQVVRTRSKTYPKRPPPTTGQLDVQHTLSIHIIYRHTAQHLTSTMSLRQG
;
A
#
# COMPACT_ATOMS: atom_id res chain seq x y z
N MET A 1 -22.67 -31.76 -21.70
CA MET A 1 -23.16 -30.41 -21.37
C MET A 1 -23.60 -30.40 -19.92
N SER A 2 -22.80 -29.81 -19.05
CA SER A 2 -23.23 -29.41 -17.71
C SER A 2 -22.28 -28.32 -17.24
N CYS A 3 -22.79 -27.11 -17.41
CA CYS A 3 -22.27 -25.86 -16.94
C CYS A 3 -22.36 -25.88 -15.40
N PHE A 4 -21.25 -25.68 -14.70
CA PHE A 4 -21.29 -25.26 -13.30
C PHE A 4 -20.75 -23.85 -13.22
N CYS A 5 -21.69 -22.91 -13.15
CA CYS A 5 -21.45 -21.56 -12.66
C CYS A 5 -21.41 -21.57 -11.13
N ALA A 6 -20.51 -20.74 -10.59
CA ALA A 6 -20.50 -20.09 -9.26
C ALA A 6 -20.09 -20.92 -8.02
N PRO A 7 -19.58 -20.27 -6.94
CA PRO A 7 -19.50 -18.82 -6.71
C PRO A 7 -18.07 -18.26 -6.50
N GLN A 8 -17.97 -16.93 -6.65
CA GLN A 8 -16.85 -16.08 -6.26
C GLN A 8 -16.52 -16.29 -4.77
N GLU A 9 -15.27 -16.63 -4.47
CA GLU A 9 -14.78 -16.84 -3.12
C GLU A 9 -14.47 -15.50 -2.43
N GLU A 10 -14.98 -15.36 -1.21
CA GLU A 10 -14.81 -14.22 -0.31
C GLU A 10 -13.39 -14.17 0.26
N PHE A 11 -12.72 -13.02 0.14
CA PHE A 11 -11.39 -12.81 0.68
C PHE A 11 -11.44 -12.33 2.13
N TYR A 12 -10.81 -13.11 3.01
CA TYR A 12 -10.54 -12.77 4.40
C TYR A 12 -9.08 -12.29 4.50
N CYS A 13 -8.89 -11.01 4.78
CA CYS A 13 -7.58 -10.49 5.12
C CYS A 13 -7.38 -10.67 6.62
N GLU A 14 -6.33 -11.39 7.04
CA GLU A 14 -5.92 -11.41 8.44
C GLU A 14 -5.33 -10.02 8.73
N VAL A 15 -6.16 -9.13 9.27
CA VAL A 15 -5.66 -8.14 10.20
C VAL A 15 -5.37 -8.93 11.46
N LEU A 16 -4.08 -9.04 11.78
CA LEU A 16 -3.65 -9.50 13.09
C LEU A 16 -4.14 -8.45 14.10
N LEU A 17 -5.36 -8.68 14.61
CA LEU A 17 -5.84 -8.15 15.88
C LEU A 17 -4.94 -8.74 16.96
N LEU A 18 -3.91 -7.99 17.31
CA LEU A 18 -3.37 -7.99 18.65
C LEU A 18 -3.95 -6.74 19.31
N ASP A 19 -4.45 -6.97 20.52
CA ASP A 19 -4.74 -6.05 21.60
C ASP A 19 -4.15 -4.63 21.44
N GLU A 20 -4.82 -3.62 21.97
CA GLU A 20 -4.77 -2.16 21.72
C GLU A 20 -3.40 -1.44 21.76
N THR A 21 -2.28 -2.12 21.63
CA THR A 21 -0.98 -1.52 21.34
C THR A 21 -0.22 -2.35 20.30
N LYS A 22 -0.03 -1.77 19.12
CA LYS A 22 1.06 -2.06 18.19
C LYS A 22 0.99 -3.39 17.41
N LEU A 23 0.42 -3.46 16.21
CA LEU A 23 0.80 -2.81 14.94
C LEU A 23 1.82 -3.66 14.06
N THR A 24 1.67 -3.80 12.72
CA THR A 24 2.62 -4.46 11.76
C THR A 24 3.98 -3.77 11.70
N LEU A 25 4.84 -4.22 12.58
CA LEU A 25 6.08 -3.57 12.97
C LEU A 25 6.98 -3.22 11.76
N THR A 26 7.14 -1.92 11.48
CA THR A 26 8.21 -1.42 10.61
C THR A 26 9.27 -0.67 11.42
N THR A 27 10.55 -0.94 11.17
CA THR A 27 11.67 -0.20 11.79
C THR A 27 11.98 1.04 10.96
N GLN A 28 12.28 2.18 11.58
CA GLN A 28 12.71 3.40 10.88
C GLN A 28 14.22 3.56 11.01
N GLN A 29 14.99 3.21 9.98
CA GLN A 29 16.39 3.60 9.84
C GLN A 29 16.54 4.52 8.62
N GLN A 30 17.09 5.72 8.82
CA GLN A 30 17.42 6.67 7.73
C GLN A 30 16.24 7.01 6.77
N GLY A 31 15.00 6.88 7.24
CA GLY A 31 13.79 7.11 6.43
C GLY A 31 13.29 5.87 5.65
N ILE A 32 14.00 4.75 5.68
CA ILE A 32 13.60 3.48 5.05
C ILE A 32 12.87 2.62 6.08
N LYS A 33 11.70 2.10 5.68
CA LYS A 33 10.85 1.20 6.48
C LYS A 33 11.08 -0.25 6.08
N TYR A 34 11.25 -1.14 7.06
CA TYR A 34 11.42 -2.58 6.83
C TYR A 34 10.31 -3.38 7.48
N TRP A 35 9.77 -4.39 6.77
CA TRP A 35 8.85 -5.36 7.37
C TRP A 35 9.59 -6.31 8.29
N LEU A 36 9.09 -6.51 9.52
CA LEU A 36 9.60 -7.58 10.36
C LEU A 36 9.27 -8.96 9.80
N ASP A 37 10.24 -9.85 9.92
CA ASP A 37 10.11 -11.28 9.69
C ASP A 37 9.44 -11.95 10.90
N PRO A 38 8.22 -12.50 10.75
CA PRO A 38 7.51 -13.13 11.86
C PRO A 38 8.20 -14.39 12.38
N SER A 39 9.13 -14.99 11.62
CA SER A 39 9.89 -16.15 12.07
C SER A 39 11.09 -15.78 12.97
N LYS A 40 11.30 -14.49 13.24
CA LYS A 40 12.43 -13.96 14.02
C LYS A 40 11.94 -13.14 15.20
N THR A 41 12.61 -13.30 16.33
CA THR A 41 12.48 -12.43 17.50
C THR A 41 12.98 -11.01 17.19
N LEU A 42 12.52 -10.01 17.95
CA LEU A 42 12.95 -8.62 17.79
C LEU A 42 14.48 -8.45 17.85
N SER A 43 15.15 -9.21 18.71
CA SER A 43 16.61 -9.20 18.87
C SER A 43 17.38 -9.84 17.72
N GLU A 44 16.73 -10.58 16.83
CA GLU A 44 17.38 -11.21 15.66
C GLU A 44 17.34 -10.31 14.41
N HIS A 45 16.59 -9.22 14.46
CA HIS A 45 16.53 -8.23 13.40
C HIS A 45 17.75 -7.31 13.48
N LYS A 46 18.71 -7.49 12.57
CA LYS A 46 19.93 -6.68 12.51
C LYS A 46 19.65 -5.17 12.56
N ASP A 47 18.60 -4.72 11.88
CA ASP A 47 18.21 -3.31 11.83
C ASP A 47 17.72 -2.79 13.19
N LEU A 48 17.07 -3.64 13.99
CA LEU A 48 16.70 -3.30 15.37
C LEU A 48 17.92 -3.32 16.29
N ILE A 49 18.81 -4.31 16.13
CA ILE A 49 20.05 -4.41 16.91
C ILE A 49 20.91 -3.14 16.75
N THR A 50 21.05 -2.63 15.53
CA THR A 50 21.83 -1.41 15.26
C THR A 50 21.16 -0.14 15.78
N THR A 51 19.82 -0.08 15.77
CA THR A 51 19.08 1.10 16.25
C THR A 51 19.06 1.19 17.77
N GLY A 52 19.04 0.04 18.46
CA GLY A 52 18.91 -0.02 19.92
C GLY A 52 17.52 0.43 20.41
N PRO A 53 17.17 0.12 21.67
CA PRO A 53 15.91 0.56 22.27
C PRO A 53 15.92 2.07 22.61
N PRO A 54 14.76 2.75 22.62
CA PRO A 54 13.42 2.21 22.37
C PRO A 54 13.13 2.00 20.87
N TYR A 55 12.54 0.85 20.54
CA TYR A 55 12.14 0.54 19.16
C TYR A 55 10.85 1.27 18.79
N THR A 56 10.86 1.94 17.65
CA THR A 56 9.65 2.52 17.05
C THR A 56 9.13 1.58 15.98
N LEU A 57 7.90 1.11 16.18
CA LEU A 57 7.25 0.12 15.33
C LEU A 57 5.86 0.65 14.94
N TYR A 58 5.52 0.56 13.66
CA TYR A 58 4.25 1.02 13.08
C TYR A 58 3.34 -0.15 12.71
N PHE A 59 2.13 0.10 12.19
CA PHE A 59 1.31 -0.93 11.51
C PHE A 59 1.23 -0.54 10.09
N GLY A 60 1.18 -1.56 9.27
CA GLY A 60 1.01 -1.41 7.85
C GLY A 60 0.21 -2.57 7.31
N VAL A 61 -0.66 -2.26 6.37
CA VAL A 61 -1.24 -3.29 5.50
C VAL A 61 -0.15 -3.69 4.50
N LYS A 62 0.29 -4.94 4.59
CA LYS A 62 1.28 -5.49 3.66
C LYS A 62 0.63 -6.00 2.37
N PHE A 63 -0.51 -6.68 2.50
CA PHE A 63 -1.27 -7.23 1.38
C PHE A 63 -2.64 -6.58 1.36
N TYR A 64 -2.89 -5.76 0.34
CA TYR A 64 -4.18 -5.08 0.20
C TYR A 64 -5.21 -6.11 -0.29
N ALA A 65 -6.43 -6.03 0.23
CA ALA A 65 -7.54 -6.79 -0.32
C ALA A 65 -7.94 -6.20 -1.68
N GLU A 66 -8.34 -7.03 -2.64
CA GLU A 66 -8.90 -6.54 -3.92
C GLU A 66 -10.15 -5.69 -3.66
N ASP A 67 -10.99 -6.12 -2.73
CA ASP A 67 -12.14 -5.35 -2.26
C ASP A 67 -12.11 -5.22 -0.73
N PRO A 68 -11.59 -4.11 -0.19
CA PRO A 68 -11.54 -3.89 1.26
C PRO A 68 -12.93 -3.79 1.91
N CYS A 69 -13.99 -3.53 1.15
CA CYS A 69 -15.36 -3.50 1.66
C CYS A 69 -15.87 -4.90 2.05
N LYS A 70 -15.27 -5.97 1.51
CA LYS A 70 -15.65 -7.38 1.79
C LYS A 70 -15.01 -7.95 3.05
N LEU A 71 -14.12 -7.20 3.71
CA LEU A 71 -13.51 -7.60 4.96
C LEU A 71 -14.60 -7.71 6.04
N LYS A 72 -14.68 -8.86 6.73
CA LYS A 72 -15.75 -9.13 7.71
C LYS A 72 -15.74 -8.20 8.91
N GLU A 73 -14.59 -8.06 9.56
CA GLU A 73 -14.48 -7.33 10.82
C GLU A 73 -14.39 -5.82 10.57
N GLU A 74 -15.13 -5.01 11.35
CA GLU A 74 -15.09 -3.55 11.26
C GLU A 74 -13.70 -3.00 11.56
N ILE A 75 -13.07 -3.48 12.64
CA ILE A 75 -11.72 -3.06 13.02
C ILE A 75 -10.71 -3.29 11.88
N THR A 76 -10.85 -4.38 11.15
CA THR A 76 -10.03 -4.71 9.99
C THR A 76 -10.25 -3.69 8.86
N ARG A 77 -11.51 -3.33 8.55
CA ARG A 77 -11.82 -2.26 7.61
C ARG A 77 -11.27 -0.91 8.07
N TYR A 78 -11.40 -0.59 9.35
CA TYR A 78 -10.89 0.66 9.92
C TYR A 78 -9.36 0.76 9.79
N GLN A 79 -8.62 -0.32 10.04
CA GLN A 79 -7.16 -0.34 9.83
C GLN A 79 -6.78 -0.15 8.35
N PHE A 80 -7.56 -0.74 7.44
CA PHE A 80 -7.41 -0.48 6.00
C PHE A 80 -7.69 0.99 5.67
N PHE A 81 -8.75 1.58 6.22
CA PHE A 81 -9.06 2.99 6.04
C PHE A 81 -7.91 3.90 6.49
N LEU A 82 -7.34 3.65 7.67
CA LEU A 82 -6.19 4.42 8.17
C LEU A 82 -4.97 4.30 7.26
N GLN A 83 -4.66 3.10 6.79
CA GLN A 83 -3.54 2.87 5.87
C GLN A 83 -3.75 3.62 4.54
N VAL A 84 -4.93 3.50 3.93
CA VAL A 84 -5.21 4.14 2.64
C VAL A 84 -5.26 5.66 2.79
N LYS A 85 -5.81 6.19 3.89
CA LYS A 85 -5.75 7.62 4.23
C LYS A 85 -4.29 8.11 4.29
N GLN A 86 -3.41 7.32 4.88
CA GLN A 86 -1.98 7.63 4.94
C GLN A 86 -1.31 7.58 3.55
N ASP A 87 -1.67 6.61 2.70
CA ASP A 87 -1.12 6.49 1.35
C ASP A 87 -1.55 7.65 0.44
N VAL A 88 -2.79 8.14 0.57
CA VAL A 88 -3.27 9.35 -0.11
C VAL A 88 -2.51 10.58 0.40
N LEU A 89 -2.39 10.74 1.72
CA LEU A 89 -1.66 11.87 2.33
C LEU A 89 -0.17 11.89 1.94
N GLN A 90 0.45 10.73 1.72
CA GLN A 90 1.85 10.61 1.29
C GLN A 90 2.02 10.73 -0.23
N GLY A 91 0.93 10.83 -0.99
CA GLY A 91 0.96 10.88 -2.47
C GLY A 91 1.31 9.54 -3.12
N ARG A 92 1.25 8.43 -2.37
CA ARG A 92 1.41 7.06 -2.93
C ARG A 92 0.22 6.67 -3.79
N ILE A 93 -0.96 7.19 -3.45
CA ILE A 93 -2.18 7.08 -4.25
C ILE A 93 -2.53 8.49 -4.75
N PRO A 94 -2.04 8.90 -5.94
CA PRO A 94 -2.40 10.16 -6.54
C PRO A 94 -3.90 10.18 -6.85
N CYS A 95 -4.56 11.28 -6.50
CA CYS A 95 -6.00 11.46 -6.67
C CYS A 95 -6.25 12.76 -7.44
N PRO A 96 -7.21 12.77 -8.38
CA PRO A 96 -7.81 14.00 -8.89
C PRO A 96 -8.48 14.82 -7.78
N LEU A 97 -8.65 16.13 -7.98
CA LEU A 97 -9.15 17.06 -6.96
C LEU A 97 -10.54 16.69 -6.42
N ASP A 98 -11.46 16.31 -7.31
CA ASP A 98 -12.81 15.85 -6.98
C ASP A 98 -12.79 14.60 -6.09
N ILE A 99 -11.95 13.61 -6.44
CA ILE A 99 -11.80 12.39 -5.66
C ILE A 99 -11.12 12.67 -4.33
N SER A 100 -10.08 13.53 -4.31
CA SER A 100 -9.45 13.98 -3.06
C SER A 100 -10.46 14.66 -2.14
N ALA A 101 -11.33 15.52 -2.67
CA ALA A 101 -12.34 16.22 -1.89
C ALA A 101 -13.37 15.23 -1.31
N GLN A 102 -13.84 14.28 -2.11
CA GLN A 102 -14.76 13.23 -1.67
C GLN A 102 -14.15 12.36 -0.57
N LEU A 103 -12.93 11.87 -0.75
CA LEU A 103 -12.22 11.06 0.23
C LEU A 103 -12.01 11.84 1.54
N ALA A 104 -11.56 13.09 1.46
CA ALA A 104 -11.33 13.91 2.63
C ALA A 104 -12.63 14.26 3.38
N ALA A 105 -13.74 14.52 2.68
CA ALA A 105 -15.04 14.74 3.29
C ALA A 105 -15.55 13.50 4.05
N LEU A 106 -15.38 12.30 3.48
CA LEU A 106 -15.70 11.04 4.18
C LEU A 106 -14.81 10.81 5.41
N ALA A 107 -13.53 11.18 5.33
CA ALA A 107 -12.62 11.10 6.47
C ALA A 107 -13.02 12.09 7.59
N ILE A 108 -13.46 13.30 7.25
CA ILE A 108 -14.01 14.26 8.21
C ILE A 108 -15.30 13.75 8.83
N GLN A 109 -16.24 13.24 8.02
CA GLN A 109 -17.50 12.69 8.50
C GLN A 109 -17.26 11.54 9.50
N SER A 110 -16.29 10.66 9.22
CA SER A 110 -15.89 9.59 10.15
C SER A 110 -15.33 10.12 11.48
N GLU A 111 -14.62 11.24 11.47
CA GLU A 111 -13.92 11.78 12.65
C GLU A 111 -14.74 12.79 13.47
N LEU A 112 -15.48 13.67 12.80
CA LEU A 112 -16.24 14.77 13.41
C LEU A 112 -17.74 14.50 13.48
N GLY A 113 -18.25 13.53 12.72
CA GLY A 113 -19.68 13.33 12.52
C GLY A 113 -20.30 14.42 11.65
N ASP A 114 -21.63 14.53 11.70
CA ASP A 114 -22.39 15.43 10.84
C ASP A 114 -21.97 16.89 10.94
N TYR A 115 -22.06 17.60 9.82
CA TYR A 115 -21.81 19.02 9.76
C TYR A 115 -22.73 19.83 10.70
N ASP A 116 -22.14 20.49 11.70
CA ASP A 116 -22.78 21.44 12.60
C ASP A 116 -22.22 22.87 12.36
N PRO A 117 -23.04 23.85 11.92
CA PRO A 117 -22.57 25.20 11.61
C PRO A 117 -22.03 25.97 12.82
N TYR A 118 -22.37 25.55 14.06
CA TYR A 118 -21.86 26.18 15.27
C TYR A 118 -20.50 25.61 15.69
N LYS A 119 -20.18 24.38 15.31
CA LYS A 119 -18.88 23.73 15.61
C LYS A 119 -17.89 23.87 14.46
N HIS A 120 -18.36 23.73 13.23
CA HIS A 120 -17.56 23.73 12.01
C HIS A 120 -17.49 25.14 11.40
N VAL A 121 -16.87 26.04 12.16
CA VAL A 121 -16.58 27.40 11.71
C VAL A 121 -15.53 27.40 10.59
N SER A 122 -15.51 28.47 9.78
CA SER A 122 -14.60 28.64 8.65
C SER A 122 -13.17 28.18 8.95
N GLY A 123 -12.60 27.40 8.02
CA GLY A 123 -11.24 26.89 8.13
C GLY A 123 -11.06 25.66 9.02
N TYR A 124 -12.12 25.03 9.55
CA TYR A 124 -11.97 23.78 10.33
C TYR A 124 -11.33 22.64 9.52
N VAL A 125 -11.60 22.55 8.21
CA VAL A 125 -10.96 21.57 7.31
C VAL A 125 -9.44 21.78 7.26
N SER A 126 -8.99 23.03 7.30
CA SER A 126 -7.56 23.38 7.27
C SER A 126 -6.79 22.97 8.51
N GLU A 127 -7.46 22.49 9.56
CA GLU A 127 -6.81 21.88 10.72
C GLU A 127 -6.28 20.48 10.40
N TYR A 128 -6.76 19.86 9.33
CA TYR A 128 -6.43 18.49 8.92
C TYR A 128 -5.58 18.47 7.65
N ARG A 129 -4.87 17.36 7.41
CA ARG A 129 -4.07 17.14 6.20
C ARG A 129 -4.52 15.85 5.53
N PHE A 130 -5.02 15.98 4.30
CA PHE A 130 -5.53 14.85 3.52
C PHE A 130 -4.65 14.51 2.32
N VAL A 131 -3.91 15.49 1.78
CA VAL A 131 -3.02 15.35 0.62
C VAL A 131 -1.70 16.11 0.87
N PRO A 132 -0.59 15.79 0.16
CA PRO A 132 0.71 16.42 0.38
C PRO A 132 0.74 17.95 0.17
N ASP A 133 -0.01 18.46 -0.82
CA ASP A 133 -0.08 19.87 -1.20
C ASP A 133 -1.53 20.38 -1.11
N GLN A 134 -2.05 20.44 0.12
CA GLN A 134 -3.44 20.82 0.37
C GLN A 134 -3.65 22.34 0.14
N LYS A 135 -4.54 22.67 -0.79
CA LYS A 135 -4.87 24.04 -1.19
C LYS A 135 -6.25 24.45 -0.69
N GLU A 136 -6.49 25.76 -0.62
CA GLU A 136 -7.77 26.35 -0.19
C GLU A 136 -8.94 25.87 -1.06
N GLU A 137 -8.75 25.79 -2.39
CA GLU A 137 -9.74 25.22 -3.32
C GLU A 137 -10.21 23.80 -2.92
N LEU A 138 -9.27 22.96 -2.46
CA LEU A 138 -9.62 21.62 -1.99
C LEU A 138 -10.34 21.68 -0.63
N GLU A 139 -9.92 22.57 0.27
CA GLU A 139 -10.56 22.76 1.59
C GLU A 139 -12.03 23.19 1.45
N ASP A 140 -12.32 24.11 0.52
CA ASP A 140 -13.68 24.57 0.20
C ASP A 140 -14.55 23.45 -0.41
N ALA A 141 -13.96 22.66 -1.32
CA ALA A 141 -14.63 21.51 -1.92
C ALA A 141 -14.96 20.45 -0.86
N ILE A 142 -14.04 20.19 0.06
CA ILE A 142 -14.25 19.25 1.18
C ILE A 142 -15.40 19.73 2.08
N GLU A 143 -15.41 21.00 2.47
CA GLU A 143 -16.48 21.54 3.30
C GLU A 143 -17.85 21.43 2.61
N THR A 144 -17.89 21.71 1.31
CA THR A 144 -19.11 21.60 0.50
C THR A 144 -19.64 20.17 0.50
N ILE A 145 -18.77 19.18 0.30
CA ILE A 145 -19.17 17.77 0.28
C ILE A 145 -19.52 17.27 1.69
N HIS A 146 -18.83 17.72 2.74
CA HIS A 146 -19.13 17.32 4.12
C HIS A 146 -20.58 17.64 4.52
N LYS A 147 -21.11 18.77 4.04
CA LYS A 147 -22.53 19.15 4.23
C LYS A 147 -23.53 18.20 3.55
N THR A 148 -23.08 17.34 2.62
CA THR A 148 -23.95 16.43 1.86
C THR A 148 -23.92 14.99 2.34
N VAL A 149 -22.90 14.60 3.12
CA VAL A 149 -22.70 13.22 3.62
C VAL A 149 -23.25 12.99 5.03
N THR A 150 -24.13 13.89 5.50
CA THR A 150 -24.78 13.84 6.81
C THR A 150 -25.59 12.55 7.02
N GLY A 151 -25.61 12.03 8.24
CA GLY A 151 -26.31 10.81 8.63
C GLY A 151 -25.46 9.54 8.50
N GLN A 152 -24.28 9.62 7.88
CA GLN A 152 -23.36 8.48 7.82
C GLN A 152 -22.67 8.30 9.17
N VAL A 153 -22.80 7.10 9.73
CA VAL A 153 -22.00 6.70 10.89
C VAL A 153 -20.54 6.48 10.48
N PRO A 154 -19.57 6.55 11.41
CA PRO A 154 -18.15 6.46 11.06
C PRO A 154 -17.77 5.22 10.23
N SER A 155 -18.30 4.05 10.59
CA SER A 155 -18.02 2.80 9.87
C SER A 155 -18.54 2.78 8.43
N GLU A 156 -19.63 3.50 8.16
CA GLU A 156 -20.19 3.65 6.81
C GLU A 156 -19.36 4.64 5.99
N ALA A 157 -18.99 5.78 6.57
CA ALA A 157 -18.12 6.77 5.93
C ALA A 157 -16.74 6.16 5.57
N GLU A 158 -16.18 5.35 6.46
CA GLU A 158 -14.93 4.59 6.24
C GLU A 158 -15.08 3.56 5.11
N ALA A 159 -16.20 2.84 5.07
CA ALA A 159 -16.48 1.87 4.01
C ALA A 159 -16.64 2.56 2.63
N ASN A 160 -17.31 3.71 2.60
CA ASN A 160 -17.47 4.53 1.39
C ASN A 160 -16.12 5.11 0.93
N TYR A 161 -15.26 5.51 1.87
CA TYR A 161 -13.89 5.95 1.58
C TYR A 161 -13.12 4.84 0.87
N LEU A 162 -13.11 3.64 1.46
CA LEU A 162 -12.45 2.46 0.90
C LEU A 162 -13.04 2.05 -0.46
N GLY A 163 -14.37 2.12 -0.59
CA GLY A 163 -15.10 1.83 -1.83
C GLY A 163 -14.73 2.77 -2.97
N THR A 164 -14.43 4.02 -2.66
CA THR A 164 -13.94 5.01 -3.64
C THR A 164 -12.45 4.76 -3.92
N ALA A 165 -11.62 4.66 -2.88
CA ALA A 165 -10.17 4.54 -3.02
C ALA A 165 -9.72 3.28 -3.76
N LYS A 166 -10.44 2.15 -3.64
CA LYS A 166 -10.11 0.91 -4.37
C LYS A 166 -10.21 1.03 -5.89
N THR A 167 -10.90 2.05 -6.39
CA THR A 167 -11.06 2.30 -7.84
C THR A 167 -9.84 3.00 -8.44
N LEU A 168 -8.95 3.54 -7.60
CA LEU A 168 -7.77 4.27 -8.04
C LEU A 168 -6.67 3.30 -8.49
N ASP A 169 -6.04 3.61 -9.63
CA ASP A 169 -5.02 2.74 -10.25
C ASP A 169 -3.85 2.39 -9.33
N MET A 170 -3.54 3.30 -8.40
CA MET A 170 -2.42 3.17 -7.47
C MET A 170 -2.81 2.53 -6.13
N TYR A 171 -4.06 2.11 -5.95
CA TYR A 171 -4.52 1.42 -4.74
C TYR A 171 -3.78 0.10 -4.53
N GLY A 172 -3.10 -0.01 -3.37
CA GLY A 172 -2.38 -1.22 -2.97
C GLY A 172 -1.22 -1.60 -3.89
N VAL A 173 -0.71 -0.66 -4.70
CA VAL A 173 0.39 -0.90 -5.62
C VAL A 173 1.74 -0.73 -4.92
N ASP A 174 2.54 -1.80 -4.89
CA ASP A 174 3.95 -1.75 -4.51
C ASP A 174 4.81 -1.55 -5.78
N LEU A 175 5.25 -0.30 -6.02
CA LEU A 175 5.98 0.11 -7.22
C LEU A 175 7.50 -0.12 -7.10
N HIS A 176 8.08 -0.76 -8.11
CA HIS A 176 9.52 -0.98 -8.25
C HIS A 176 10.03 -0.41 -9.57
N PRO A 177 11.00 0.53 -9.56
CA PRO A 177 11.61 1.04 -10.78
C PRO A 177 12.47 -0.03 -11.44
N VAL A 178 12.34 -0.20 -12.75
CA VAL A 178 13.12 -1.13 -13.56
C VAL A 178 13.39 -0.55 -14.95
N PHE A 179 14.31 -1.14 -15.67
CA PHE A 179 14.68 -0.79 -17.03
C PHE A 179 14.34 -1.93 -17.98
N GLY A 180 13.74 -1.62 -19.12
CA GLY A 180 13.52 -2.57 -20.20
C GLY A 180 14.68 -2.57 -21.20
N GLU A 181 14.42 -3.08 -22.39
CA GLU A 181 15.36 -2.97 -23.51
C GLU A 181 15.71 -1.51 -23.80
N ASN A 182 16.96 -1.27 -24.22
CA ASN A 182 17.50 0.06 -24.53
C ASN A 182 17.44 1.07 -23.36
N GLN A 183 17.50 0.60 -22.11
CA GLN A 183 17.46 1.45 -20.91
C GLN A 183 16.18 2.31 -20.80
N SER A 184 15.08 1.86 -21.41
CA SER A 184 13.77 2.50 -21.22
C SER A 184 13.29 2.30 -19.79
N GLU A 185 12.92 3.38 -19.10
CA GLU A 185 12.41 3.32 -17.74
C GLU A 185 10.97 2.78 -17.69
N TYR A 186 10.75 1.82 -16.79
CA TYR A 186 9.46 1.23 -16.47
C TYR A 186 9.28 1.15 -14.95
N PHE A 187 8.04 0.94 -14.51
CA PHE A 187 7.75 0.58 -13.13
C PHE A 187 6.93 -0.70 -13.10
N LEU A 188 7.33 -1.65 -12.27
CA LEU A 188 6.54 -2.84 -11.96
C LEU A 188 5.74 -2.57 -10.69
N GLY A 189 4.42 -2.58 -10.80
CA GLY A 189 3.50 -2.51 -9.68
C GLY A 189 3.01 -3.89 -9.28
N LEU A 190 3.35 -4.33 -8.07
CA LEU A 190 2.76 -5.53 -7.48
C LEU A 190 1.41 -5.15 -6.87
N THR A 191 0.34 -5.85 -7.25
CA THR A 191 -1.03 -5.55 -6.83
C THR A 191 -1.68 -6.80 -6.24
N PRO A 192 -2.84 -6.68 -5.56
CA PRO A 192 -3.58 -7.85 -5.09
C PRO A 192 -3.96 -8.84 -6.21
N ILE A 193 -4.14 -8.33 -7.43
CA ILE A 193 -4.63 -9.08 -8.59
C ILE A 193 -3.50 -9.69 -9.43
N GLY A 194 -2.34 -9.03 -9.47
CA GLY A 194 -1.25 -9.40 -10.37
C GLY A 194 -0.11 -8.39 -10.40
N VAL A 195 0.72 -8.49 -11.44
CA VAL A 195 1.79 -7.53 -11.74
C VAL A 195 1.31 -6.58 -12.84
N VAL A 196 1.43 -5.28 -12.60
CA VAL A 196 1.13 -4.22 -13.56
C VAL A 196 2.45 -3.59 -14.03
N VAL A 197 2.55 -3.25 -15.31
CA VAL A 197 3.71 -2.58 -15.89
C VAL A 197 3.31 -1.17 -16.30
N TYR A 198 4.04 -0.18 -15.82
CA TYR A 198 3.85 1.22 -16.15
C TYR A 198 5.04 1.75 -16.97
N LYS A 199 4.74 2.60 -17.96
CA LYS A 199 5.71 3.38 -18.73
C LYS A 199 5.18 4.80 -18.84
N ASN A 200 6.00 5.82 -18.54
CA ASN A 200 5.58 7.23 -18.60
C ASN A 200 4.28 7.52 -17.82
N LYS A 201 4.11 6.89 -16.64
CA LYS A 201 2.88 6.97 -15.81
C LYS A 201 1.62 6.37 -16.45
N THR A 202 1.74 5.65 -17.56
CA THR A 202 0.63 4.94 -18.21
C THR A 202 0.80 3.44 -18.02
N GLN A 203 -0.29 2.75 -17.70
CA GLN A 203 -0.30 1.29 -17.65
C GLN A 203 -0.13 0.71 -19.07
N VAL A 204 0.92 -0.08 -19.29
CA VAL A 204 1.23 -0.72 -20.58
C VAL A 204 1.08 -2.24 -20.55
N GLY A 205 0.95 -2.85 -19.37
CA GLY A 205 0.74 -4.30 -19.24
C GLY A 205 0.14 -4.68 -17.90
N LYS A 206 -0.61 -5.79 -17.87
CA LYS A 206 -1.19 -6.37 -16.65
C LYS A 206 -1.19 -7.89 -16.73
N TYR A 207 -0.58 -8.53 -15.75
CA TYR A 207 -0.37 -9.98 -15.68
C TYR A 207 -0.95 -10.53 -14.39
N PHE A 208 -2.03 -11.29 -14.48
CA PHE A 208 -2.72 -11.88 -13.34
C PHE A 208 -1.89 -12.99 -12.66
N TRP A 209 -1.97 -13.09 -11.33
CA TRP A 209 -1.23 -14.10 -10.56
C TRP A 209 -1.40 -15.55 -11.07
N PRO A 210 -2.59 -16.03 -11.47
CA PRO A 210 -2.75 -17.38 -11.99
C PRO A 210 -1.96 -17.68 -13.27
N ARG A 211 -1.66 -16.64 -14.07
CA ARG A 211 -0.93 -16.77 -15.35
C ARG A 211 0.58 -16.66 -15.20
N ILE A 212 1.07 -16.19 -14.06
CA ILE A 212 2.51 -16.06 -13.79
C ILE A 212 3.05 -17.43 -13.38
N THR A 213 3.86 -18.06 -14.24
CA THR A 213 4.39 -19.41 -14.04
C THR A 213 5.74 -19.42 -13.35
N LYS A 214 6.56 -18.39 -13.57
CA LYS A 214 7.90 -18.28 -12.99
C LYS A 214 8.27 -16.83 -12.72
N VAL A 215 8.90 -16.61 -11.58
CA VAL A 215 9.52 -15.34 -11.17
C VAL A 215 10.94 -15.65 -10.74
N HIS A 216 11.92 -15.03 -11.39
CA HIS A 216 13.33 -15.33 -11.17
C HIS A 216 14.16 -14.05 -11.23
N PHE A 217 15.34 -14.05 -10.61
CA PHE A 217 16.30 -12.97 -10.76
C PHE A 217 17.73 -13.50 -10.84
N LYS A 218 18.58 -12.80 -11.60
CA LYS A 218 20.02 -13.05 -11.70
C LYS A 218 20.74 -11.71 -11.76
N GLU A 219 21.60 -11.46 -10.77
CA GLU A 219 22.27 -10.15 -10.61
C GLU A 219 21.26 -8.99 -10.58
N THR A 220 21.26 -8.13 -11.60
CA THR A 220 20.31 -7.02 -11.75
C THR A 220 19.09 -7.40 -12.58
N GLN A 221 19.11 -8.53 -13.30
CA GLN A 221 18.03 -8.93 -14.20
C GLN A 221 16.91 -9.68 -13.46
N PHE A 222 15.68 -9.21 -13.65
CA PHE A 222 14.44 -9.81 -13.19
C PHE A 222 13.70 -10.44 -14.38
N GLU A 223 13.35 -11.73 -14.27
CA GLU A 223 12.56 -12.49 -15.26
C GLU A 223 11.15 -12.72 -14.71
N LEU A 224 10.14 -12.26 -15.44
CA LEU A 224 8.73 -12.56 -15.21
C LEU A 224 8.21 -13.42 -16.36
N ARG A 225 7.82 -14.66 -16.07
CA ARG A 225 7.27 -15.57 -17.07
C ARG A 225 5.77 -15.71 -16.92
N VAL A 226 5.06 -15.55 -18.04
CA VAL A 226 3.59 -15.52 -18.08
C VAL A 226 3.09 -16.44 -19.18
N VAL A 227 2.02 -17.18 -18.90
CA VAL A 227 1.28 -17.93 -19.91
C VAL A 227 0.14 -17.07 -20.47
N GLY A 228 0.15 -16.89 -21.79
CA GLY A 228 -0.86 -16.18 -22.56
C GLY A 228 -2.20 -16.92 -22.64
N LYS A 229 -3.19 -16.29 -23.29
CA LYS A 229 -4.51 -16.93 -23.52
C LYS A 229 -4.43 -18.10 -24.51
N ASP A 230 -3.48 -18.03 -25.40
CA ASP A 230 -3.08 -19.00 -26.42
C ASP A 230 -2.20 -20.13 -25.86
N CYS A 231 -2.06 -20.22 -24.53
CA CYS A 231 -1.20 -21.18 -23.83
C CYS A 231 0.30 -21.06 -24.18
N THR A 232 0.71 -20.00 -24.87
CA THR A 232 2.14 -19.73 -25.11
C THR A 232 2.76 -19.12 -23.87
N GLU A 233 4.00 -19.51 -23.59
CA GLU A 233 4.74 -19.00 -22.45
C GLU A 233 5.69 -17.89 -22.92
N THR A 234 5.53 -16.69 -22.37
CA THR A 234 6.35 -15.51 -22.68
C THR A 234 7.18 -15.11 -21.47
N SER A 235 8.48 -14.91 -21.64
CA SER A 235 9.37 -14.35 -20.61
C SER A 235 9.61 -12.86 -20.88
N PHE A 236 9.32 -12.04 -19.87
CA PHE A 236 9.66 -10.62 -19.82
C PHE A 236 10.90 -10.41 -18.96
N PHE A 237 11.87 -9.67 -19.48
CA PHE A 237 13.11 -9.36 -18.78
C PHE A 237 13.18 -7.87 -18.46
N PHE A 238 13.53 -7.57 -17.22
CA PHE A 238 13.71 -6.22 -16.72
C PHE A 238 15.03 -6.13 -15.96
N GLU A 239 15.68 -4.98 -15.99
CA GLU A 239 16.89 -4.70 -15.24
C GLU A 239 16.57 -3.78 -14.06
N ALA A 240 16.87 -4.21 -12.85
CA ALA A 240 16.70 -3.38 -11.66
C ALA A 240 17.94 -2.47 -11.45
N PRO A 241 17.83 -1.35 -10.73
CA PRO A 241 18.93 -0.41 -10.54
C PRO A 241 20.18 -1.01 -9.88
N ASN A 242 20.00 -2.04 -9.05
CA ASN A 242 21.08 -2.81 -8.45
C ASN A 242 20.58 -4.19 -7.99
N LYS A 243 21.52 -5.07 -7.62
CA LYS A 243 21.25 -6.43 -7.16
C LYS A 243 20.34 -6.49 -5.93
N THR A 244 20.47 -5.54 -5.00
CA THR A 244 19.65 -5.47 -3.79
C THR A 244 18.19 -5.16 -4.12
N ALA A 245 17.96 -4.17 -4.99
CA ALA A 245 16.63 -3.82 -5.50
C ALA A 245 16.01 -4.98 -6.28
N CYS A 246 16.78 -5.66 -7.13
CA CYS A 246 16.31 -6.83 -7.88
C CYS A 246 15.85 -7.97 -6.94
N LYS A 247 16.68 -8.29 -5.95
CA LYS A 247 16.37 -9.30 -4.93
C LYS A 247 15.13 -8.91 -4.10
N HIS A 248 14.99 -7.62 -3.77
CA HIS A 248 13.84 -7.11 -3.04
C HIS A 248 12.54 -7.24 -3.86
N LEU A 249 12.54 -6.77 -5.10
CA LEU A 249 11.43 -6.93 -6.05
C LEU A 249 11.05 -8.41 -6.19
N TRP A 250 12.02 -9.30 -6.41
CA TRP A 250 11.77 -10.74 -6.48
C TRP A 250 11.13 -11.28 -5.20
N LYS A 251 11.64 -10.89 -4.03
CA LYS A 251 11.08 -11.29 -2.73
C LYS A 251 9.63 -10.84 -2.60
N CYS A 252 9.34 -9.56 -2.86
CA CYS A 252 7.99 -9.01 -2.81
C CYS A 252 7.04 -9.73 -3.79
N CYS A 253 7.49 -9.96 -5.03
CA CYS A 253 6.68 -10.63 -6.05
C CYS A 253 6.35 -12.08 -5.68
N VAL A 254 7.32 -12.81 -5.12
CA VAL A 254 7.12 -14.19 -4.63
C VAL A 254 6.14 -14.20 -3.45
N GLU A 255 6.26 -13.26 -2.52
CA GLU A 255 5.35 -13.15 -1.37
C GLU A 255 3.91 -12.86 -1.81
N HIS A 256 3.69 -11.90 -2.71
CA HIS A 256 2.36 -11.59 -3.25
C HIS A 256 1.78 -12.77 -4.03
N HIS A 257 2.56 -13.38 -4.92
CA HIS A 257 2.14 -14.55 -5.69
C HIS A 257 1.74 -15.71 -4.77
N THR A 258 2.52 -15.98 -3.73
CA THR A 258 2.23 -17.04 -2.75
C THR A 258 0.97 -16.71 -1.95
N PHE A 259 0.82 -15.45 -1.50
CA PHE A 259 -0.31 -15.03 -0.69
C PHE A 259 -1.65 -15.13 -1.44
N PHE A 260 -1.72 -14.61 -2.68
CA PHE A 260 -2.95 -14.51 -3.45
C PHE A 260 -3.30 -15.74 -4.29
N ARG A 261 -2.34 -16.63 -4.61
CA ARG A 261 -2.58 -17.77 -5.52
C ARG A 261 -2.87 -19.10 -4.83
N MET A 262 -2.43 -19.33 -3.60
CA MET A 262 -2.30 -20.70 -3.06
C MET A 262 -3.61 -21.36 -2.59
N PRO A 263 -4.01 -22.50 -3.19
CA PRO A 263 -4.93 -23.47 -2.61
C PRO A 263 -4.22 -24.34 -1.56
N GLU A 264 -4.92 -24.65 -0.48
CA GLU A 264 -4.43 -25.28 0.76
C GLU A 264 -3.63 -26.59 0.55
N ASN A 265 -4.01 -27.41 -0.44
CA ASN A 265 -3.40 -28.73 -0.66
C ASN A 265 -2.02 -28.72 -1.33
N ASP A 266 -1.55 -27.58 -1.84
CA ASP A 266 -0.29 -27.52 -2.59
C ASP A 266 0.82 -26.71 -1.90
N SER A 267 0.59 -26.27 -0.65
CA SER A 267 1.56 -25.42 0.05
C SER A 267 2.92 -26.10 0.18
N ASN A 268 2.97 -27.40 0.47
CA ASN A 268 4.22 -28.16 0.61
C ASN A 268 4.85 -28.59 -0.73
N THR A 269 4.08 -28.72 -1.80
CA THR A 269 4.53 -29.17 -3.14
C THR A 269 5.02 -28.00 -3.97
N LEU A 270 4.30 -26.88 -3.95
CA LEU A 270 4.70 -25.65 -4.64
C LEU A 270 5.72 -24.84 -3.85
N THR A 271 5.76 -24.80 -2.51
CA THR A 271 6.92 -24.20 -1.80
C THR A 271 8.21 -24.99 -2.03
N ARG A 272 8.13 -26.31 -2.28
CA ARG A 272 9.27 -27.12 -2.77
C ARG A 272 9.63 -26.78 -4.22
N LYS A 273 8.65 -26.57 -5.12
CA LYS A 273 8.90 -26.07 -6.49
C LYS A 273 9.36 -24.61 -6.54
N LEU A 274 8.95 -23.77 -5.59
CA LEU A 274 9.37 -22.39 -5.39
C LEU A 274 10.74 -22.29 -4.73
N SER A 275 11.10 -23.25 -3.88
CA SER A 275 12.50 -23.42 -3.45
C SER A 275 13.43 -23.85 -4.59
N LYS A 276 12.88 -24.39 -5.69
CA LYS A 276 13.55 -24.58 -6.99
C LYS A 276 13.52 -23.33 -7.89
N PHE A 277 12.81 -22.25 -7.52
CA PHE A 277 12.89 -20.93 -8.19
C PHE A 277 14.06 -20.05 -7.69
N GLY A 278 14.87 -20.54 -6.74
CA GLY A 278 16.10 -19.86 -6.31
C GLY A 278 17.33 -20.31 -7.10
N SER A 279 18.15 -19.36 -7.55
CA SER A 279 19.56 -19.61 -7.90
C SER A 279 20.32 -20.17 -6.69
N LEU A 280 21.36 -20.98 -6.93
CA LEU A 280 22.26 -21.58 -5.93
C LEU A 280 22.56 -20.58 -4.80
N GLY A 281 21.91 -20.73 -3.65
CA GLY A 281 22.22 -20.02 -2.40
C GLY A 281 21.14 -19.13 -1.78
N SER A 282 20.11 -18.67 -2.50
CA SER A 282 19.07 -17.78 -1.94
C SER A 282 17.69 -18.45 -1.91
N LYS A 283 17.41 -19.22 -0.86
CA LYS A 283 16.09 -19.82 -0.60
C LYS A 283 15.24 -18.83 0.21
N HIS A 284 14.39 -18.03 -0.44
CA HIS A 284 13.33 -17.29 0.27
C HIS A 284 12.09 -18.19 0.35
N ARG A 285 11.51 -18.29 1.53
CA ARG A 285 10.25 -18.98 1.77
C ARG A 285 9.32 -17.99 2.46
N TYR A 286 8.15 -17.76 1.88
CA TYR A 286 7.09 -17.06 2.59
C TYR A 286 6.70 -17.89 3.83
N SER A 287 6.82 -17.29 5.01
CA SER A 287 6.59 -17.96 6.30
C SER A 287 5.23 -17.61 6.93
N GLY A 288 4.40 -16.79 6.27
CA GLY A 288 3.06 -16.41 6.74
C GLY A 288 1.96 -17.34 6.22
N LYS A 289 0.73 -17.10 6.68
CA LYS A 289 -0.48 -17.76 6.15
C LYS A 289 -0.86 -17.18 4.77
N THR A 290 -1.45 -17.99 3.90
CA THR A 290 -1.97 -17.55 2.59
C THR A 290 -3.41 -17.01 2.72
N ALA A 291 -3.90 -16.27 1.72
CA ALA A 291 -5.27 -15.75 1.71
C ALA A 291 -6.33 -16.84 1.98
N MET A 292 -6.20 -18.02 1.36
CA MET A 292 -7.13 -19.13 1.58
C MET A 292 -7.01 -19.77 2.97
N GLN A 293 -5.80 -19.89 3.53
CA GLN A 293 -5.60 -20.44 4.88
C GLN A 293 -6.24 -19.55 5.94
N MET A 294 -6.17 -18.24 5.75
CA MET A 294 -6.79 -17.26 6.65
C MET A 294 -8.33 -17.31 6.59
N GLY A 295 -8.92 -17.66 5.45
CA GLY A 295 -10.37 -17.78 5.31
C GLY A 295 -11.01 -19.01 5.96
N ARG A 296 -10.23 -20.02 6.36
CA ARG A 296 -10.75 -21.32 6.86
C ARG A 296 -10.37 -21.66 8.29
N ASP A 297 -9.52 -20.86 8.93
CA ASP A 297 -8.97 -21.17 10.25
C ASP A 297 -10.07 -21.16 11.35
N PRO A 298 -10.39 -22.29 11.99
CA PRO A 298 -11.38 -22.33 13.06
C PRO A 298 -10.92 -21.62 14.34
N SER A 299 -9.65 -21.20 14.47
CA SER A 299 -9.22 -20.30 15.57
C SER A 299 -9.85 -18.90 15.50
N ILE A 300 -10.57 -18.59 14.42
CA ILE A 300 -11.50 -17.46 14.28
C ILE A 300 -12.74 -17.64 15.20
N SER A 301 -12.97 -18.82 15.79
CA SER A 301 -14.02 -19.05 16.78
C SER A 301 -13.67 -18.59 18.20
N LEU A 302 -12.60 -17.80 18.38
CA LEU A 302 -12.47 -17.05 19.62
C LEU A 302 -13.70 -16.14 19.71
N PRO A 303 -14.47 -16.15 20.82
CA PRO A 303 -15.51 -15.16 21.03
C PRO A 303 -14.82 -13.80 21.13
N ARG A 304 -14.64 -13.14 19.99
CA ARG A 304 -14.31 -11.74 19.90
C ARG A 304 -15.65 -11.04 20.06
N PRO A 305 -15.99 -10.52 21.26
CA PRO A 305 -17.17 -9.67 21.37
C PRO A 305 -17.06 -8.56 20.32
N ASP A 306 -18.19 -8.06 19.81
CA ASP A 306 -18.21 -6.86 18.97
C ASP A 306 -17.62 -5.70 19.77
N LEU A 307 -16.30 -5.59 19.74
CA LEU A 307 -15.54 -4.54 20.38
C LEU A 307 -15.86 -3.28 19.59
N GLN A 308 -16.43 -2.30 20.29
CA GLN A 308 -16.58 -0.97 19.71
C GLN A 308 -15.22 -0.49 19.23
N VAL A 309 -15.11 -0.18 17.94
CA VAL A 309 -13.87 0.28 17.35
C VAL A 309 -13.54 1.66 17.91
N VAL A 310 -12.50 1.73 18.75
CA VAL A 310 -11.99 2.98 19.31
C VAL A 310 -11.23 3.73 18.23
N ARG A 311 -11.75 4.90 17.84
CA ARG A 311 -11.17 5.75 16.80
C ARG A 311 -10.23 6.78 17.43
N THR A 312 -9.03 6.90 16.86
CA THR A 312 -8.05 7.88 17.29
C THR A 312 -8.20 9.14 16.47
N ARG A 313 -8.20 10.31 17.12
CA ARG A 313 -8.25 11.60 16.43
C ARG A 313 -7.02 11.80 15.55
N SER A 314 -7.24 12.38 14.38
CA SER A 314 -6.16 12.83 13.50
C SER A 314 -5.38 13.95 14.18
N LYS A 315 -4.10 14.07 13.80
CA LYS A 315 -3.28 15.21 14.21
C LYS A 315 -3.84 16.48 13.59
N THR A 316 -4.11 17.48 14.43
CA THR A 316 -4.54 18.80 13.99
C THR A 316 -3.38 19.79 13.91
N TYR A 317 -3.59 20.82 13.09
CA TYR A 317 -2.65 21.90 12.82
C TYR A 317 -3.37 23.26 12.96
N PRO A 318 -2.64 24.36 13.19
CA PRO A 318 -3.24 25.68 13.17
C PRO A 318 -4.01 25.93 11.86
N LYS A 319 -5.16 26.60 11.97
CA LYS A 319 -5.99 26.98 10.83
C LYS A 319 -5.21 27.84 9.84
N ARG A 320 -5.50 27.68 8.55
CA ARG A 320 -5.04 28.60 7.52
C ARG A 320 -5.64 29.99 7.82
N PRO A 321 -4.82 31.07 7.89
CA PRO A 321 -5.35 32.41 8.05
C PRO A 321 -6.19 32.78 6.81
N PRO A 322 -7.28 33.54 6.99
CA PRO A 322 -8.09 34.00 5.87
C PRO A 322 -7.22 34.84 4.92
N PRO A 323 -7.50 34.82 3.60
CA PRO A 323 -6.73 35.62 2.65
C PRO A 323 -6.81 37.10 3.02
N THR A 324 -5.65 37.68 3.38
CA THR A 324 -5.53 39.13 3.61
C THR A 324 -5.81 39.83 2.29
N THR A 325 -6.86 40.64 2.24
CA THR A 325 -7.20 41.44 1.08
C THR A 325 -6.07 42.44 0.83
N GLY A 326 -5.25 42.19 -0.19
CA GLY A 326 -4.29 43.16 -0.73
C GLY A 326 -2.90 43.13 -0.10
N GLN A 327 -2.10 42.12 -0.43
CA GLN A 327 -0.67 42.30 -0.74
C GLN A 327 -0.18 41.06 -1.49
N LEU A 328 0.25 41.25 -2.74
CA LEU A 328 0.96 40.25 -3.53
C LEU A 328 2.27 39.94 -2.82
N ASP A 329 2.29 38.91 -1.99
CA ASP A 329 3.52 38.41 -1.38
C ASP A 329 4.18 37.43 -2.34
N VAL A 330 5.08 37.98 -3.17
CA VAL A 330 5.98 37.21 -4.03
C VAL A 330 7.12 36.69 -3.17
N GLN A 331 6.86 35.69 -2.33
CA GLN A 331 7.92 34.93 -1.67
C GLN A 331 7.36 33.66 -1.02
N HIS A 332 7.31 32.55 -1.77
CA HIS A 332 7.51 31.18 -1.24
C HIS A 332 7.54 30.16 -2.39
N THR A 333 8.55 30.24 -3.26
CA THR A 333 8.76 29.27 -4.36
C THR A 333 10.04 28.44 -4.19
N LEU A 334 10.44 28.13 -2.96
CA LEU A 334 11.65 27.35 -2.69
C LEU A 334 11.48 26.31 -1.57
N SER A 335 10.53 25.38 -1.73
CA SER A 335 10.55 24.14 -0.90
C SER A 335 10.09 22.86 -1.62
N ILE A 336 9.64 22.91 -2.88
CA ILE A 336 8.90 21.80 -3.51
C ILE A 336 9.73 21.02 -4.57
N HIS A 337 11.06 21.20 -4.61
CA HIS A 337 11.94 20.45 -5.53
C HIS A 337 12.65 19.24 -4.91
N ILE A 338 12.39 18.92 -3.64
CA ILE A 338 13.21 17.94 -2.88
C ILE A 338 12.55 16.55 -2.74
N ILE A 339 11.22 16.42 -2.81
CA ILE A 339 10.58 15.12 -2.51
C ILE A 339 10.61 14.13 -3.71
N TYR A 340 10.53 14.62 -4.96
CA TYR A 340 10.68 13.74 -6.14
C TYR A 340 12.12 13.56 -6.63
N ARG A 341 13.06 14.42 -6.22
CA ARG A 341 14.49 14.25 -6.56
C ARG A 341 15.22 13.29 -5.63
N HIS A 342 14.80 13.12 -4.38
CA HIS A 342 15.51 12.27 -3.44
C HIS A 342 15.46 10.77 -3.75
N THR A 343 14.45 10.31 -4.51
CA THR A 343 14.38 8.93 -5.01
C THR A 343 15.21 8.70 -6.28
N ALA A 344 15.51 9.74 -7.06
CA ALA A 344 16.30 9.64 -8.28
C ALA A 344 17.81 9.93 -8.08
N GLN A 345 18.18 10.76 -7.11
CA GLN A 345 19.58 11.18 -6.90
C GLN A 345 20.42 10.21 -6.06
N HIS A 346 19.82 9.27 -5.33
CA HIS A 346 20.58 8.26 -4.59
C HIS A 346 21.21 7.14 -5.47
N LEU A 347 20.92 7.13 -6.78
CA LEU A 347 21.52 6.19 -7.74
C LEU A 347 22.66 6.80 -8.58
N THR A 348 22.92 8.11 -8.48
CA THR A 348 23.91 8.79 -9.34
C THR A 348 25.17 9.29 -8.61
N SER A 349 25.26 9.20 -7.28
CA SER A 349 26.42 9.72 -6.52
C SER A 349 27.44 8.70 -6.01
N THR A 350 27.43 7.45 -6.49
CA THR A 350 28.49 6.46 -6.16
C THR A 350 29.39 6.06 -7.32
N MET A 351 29.41 6.82 -8.44
CA MET A 351 30.32 6.57 -9.58
C MET A 351 31.23 7.76 -9.94
N SER A 352 31.73 8.50 -8.95
CA SER A 352 32.86 9.42 -9.19
C SER A 352 33.72 9.56 -7.94
N LEU A 353 34.75 8.72 -7.83
CA LEU A 353 36.04 9.00 -7.16
C LEU A 353 36.87 7.71 -7.12
N ARG A 354 37.47 7.35 -8.27
CA ARG A 354 38.76 6.64 -8.37
C ARG A 354 39.41 6.97 -9.71
N GLN A 355 40.07 8.12 -9.78
CA GLN A 355 41.28 8.30 -10.57
C GLN A 355 42.24 9.15 -9.73
N GLY A 356 43.47 8.65 -9.60
CA GLY A 356 44.47 8.98 -8.59
C GLY A 356 45.21 7.69 -8.27
#